data_AF-A0ABD6EZH2-F1
#
_entry.id   AF-A0ABD6EZH2-F1
#
_cell.length_a   1.000
_cell.length_b   1.000
_cell.length_c   1.000
_cell.angle_alpha   90.00
_cell.angle_beta   90.00
_cell.angle_gamma   90.00
#
_symmetry.space_group_name_H-M   'P 1'
#
loop_
_entity.id
_entity.type
_entity.pdbx_description
1 polymer ?
#
loop_
_entity_poly.entity_id
_entity_poly.type
_entity_poly.pdbx_seq_one_letter_code
_entity_poly.pdbx_strand_id
1 'polypeptide(L)'
;MFTAVLMRPTGVQYHVDLAQNILSTTLHNEMLKNELYAHLVKLTSGSMPYALQAWKLLALTLPLFTPKQYALFWLLRRHIQRWSSMSGDEANMARFCATALDRCLKSGGRVEGPSKLEAISVLTRDPSSTKMPHSIPVLLPNGEYHVIDFDGSTDIGDCLSALCVRCALRPALLSGYALYAEDVSNEGCYILLKGRQKVSVIDIIRGFSAFCVQESELW
;
A
#
# COMPACT_ATOMS: atom_id res chain seq x y z
N MET A 1 -3.29 18.90 -12.95
CA MET A 1 -2.14 19.31 -12.12
C MET A 1 -1.12 18.17 -11.98
N PHE A 2 -1.47 16.94 -11.56
CA PHE A 2 -0.53 15.80 -11.53
C PHE A 2 -0.13 15.23 -12.90
N THR A 3 -1.11 15.06 -13.79
CA THR A 3 -0.92 14.56 -15.17
C THR A 3 -0.72 15.66 -16.21
N ALA A 4 -0.45 16.89 -15.77
CA ALA A 4 -0.20 18.00 -16.70
C ALA A 4 1.25 17.96 -17.25
N VAL A 5 2.16 17.30 -16.54
CA VAL A 5 3.58 17.23 -16.87
C VAL A 5 4.03 15.77 -16.84
N LEU A 6 4.81 15.37 -17.84
CA LEU A 6 5.42 14.04 -17.90
C LEU A 6 6.39 13.87 -16.74
N MET A 7 6.24 12.77 -16.00
CA MET A 7 7.19 12.42 -14.95
C MET A 7 8.52 11.98 -15.56
N ARG A 8 9.54 12.85 -15.43
CA ARG A 8 10.92 12.56 -15.85
C ARG A 8 11.77 12.11 -14.67
N PRO A 9 12.84 11.32 -14.86
CA PRO A 9 13.73 10.86 -13.78
C PRO A 9 14.20 11.99 -12.84
N THR A 10 14.54 13.14 -13.40
CA THR A 10 15.00 14.33 -12.65
C THR A 10 13.91 15.02 -11.84
N GLY A 11 12.63 14.78 -12.15
CA GLY A 11 11.47 15.36 -11.48
C GLY A 11 10.65 14.36 -10.67
N VAL A 12 11.12 13.12 -10.51
CA VAL A 12 10.38 12.06 -9.79
C VAL A 12 10.01 12.49 -8.37
N GLN A 13 10.95 13.11 -7.64
CA GLN A 13 10.71 13.53 -6.25
C GLN A 13 9.52 14.50 -6.15
N TYR A 14 9.42 15.46 -7.07
CA TYR A 14 8.28 16.37 -7.13
C TYR A 14 6.95 15.64 -7.33
N HIS A 15 6.90 14.63 -8.21
CA HIS A 15 5.69 13.84 -8.42
C HIS A 15 5.36 12.95 -7.21
N VAL A 16 6.37 12.40 -6.53
CA VAL A 16 6.19 11.64 -5.30
C VAL A 16 5.58 12.53 -4.22
N ASP A 17 6.15 13.71 -3.97
CA ASP A 17 5.66 14.65 -2.96
C ASP A 17 4.24 15.13 -3.31
N LEU A 18 3.99 15.43 -4.58
CA LEU A 18 2.66 15.84 -5.05
C LEU A 18 1.62 14.72 -4.87
N ALA A 19 1.97 13.47 -5.20
CA ALA A 19 1.07 12.33 -5.01
C ALA A 19 0.76 12.12 -3.52
N GLN A 20 1.78 12.10 -2.66
CA GLN A 20 1.59 11.96 -1.22
C GLN A 20 0.73 13.09 -0.65
N ASN A 21 0.95 14.34 -1.07
CA ASN A 21 0.14 15.48 -0.64
C ASN A 21 -1.33 15.36 -1.06
N ILE A 22 -1.61 15.00 -2.32
CA ILE A 22 -2.98 14.79 -2.81
C ILE A 22 -3.67 13.68 -1.98
N LEU A 23 -2.98 12.56 -1.81
CA LEU A 23 -3.57 11.37 -1.19
C LEU A 23 -3.74 11.54 0.33
N SER A 24 -2.77 12.10 1.03
CA SER A 24 -2.90 12.41 2.46
C SER A 24 -3.98 13.46 2.71
N THR A 25 -4.08 14.50 1.87
CA THR A 25 -5.14 15.53 2.03
C THR A 25 -6.53 14.94 1.82
N THR A 26 -6.70 14.12 0.78
CA THR A 26 -8.00 13.50 0.46
C THR A 26 -8.41 12.40 1.42
N LEU A 27 -7.43 11.70 2.02
CA LEU A 27 -7.69 10.70 3.05
C LEU A 27 -8.38 11.31 4.28
N HIS A 28 -7.93 12.49 4.71
CA HIS A 28 -8.43 13.21 5.88
C HIS A 28 -9.66 14.09 5.59
N ASN A 29 -9.99 14.34 4.33
CA ASN A 29 -11.14 15.14 3.94
C ASN A 29 -12.16 14.31 3.14
N GLU A 30 -13.19 13.85 3.84
CA GLU A 30 -14.28 13.03 3.28
C GLU A 30 -14.96 13.64 2.06
N MET A 31 -15.08 14.97 2.00
CA MET A 31 -15.75 15.65 0.89
C MET A 31 -14.96 15.53 -0.42
N LEU A 32 -13.63 15.37 -0.34
CA LEU A 32 -12.77 15.29 -1.52
C LEU A 32 -12.64 13.86 -2.09
N LYS A 33 -13.05 12.83 -1.36
CA LYS A 33 -12.85 11.42 -1.77
C LYS A 33 -13.54 11.10 -3.10
N ASN A 34 -14.81 11.46 -3.22
CA ASN A 34 -15.57 11.24 -4.46
C ASN A 34 -15.02 12.10 -5.60
N GLU A 35 -14.63 13.36 -5.32
CA GLU A 35 -14.06 14.26 -6.33
C GLU A 35 -12.73 13.72 -6.89
N LEU A 36 -11.84 13.23 -6.02
CA LEU A 36 -10.59 12.62 -6.45
C LEU A 36 -10.85 11.46 -7.41
N TYR A 37 -11.78 10.56 -7.08
CA TYR A 37 -12.10 9.43 -7.96
C TYR A 37 -12.72 9.87 -9.28
N ALA A 38 -13.61 10.85 -9.28
CA ALA A 38 -14.18 11.39 -10.50
C ALA A 38 -13.08 11.98 -11.41
N HIS A 39 -12.14 12.72 -10.82
CA HIS A 39 -10.98 13.23 -11.53
C HIS A 39 -10.07 12.11 -12.05
N LEU A 40 -9.76 11.11 -11.24
CA LEU A 40 -8.92 9.97 -11.66
C LEU A 40 -9.55 9.23 -12.84
N VAL A 41 -10.85 8.89 -12.77
CA VAL A 41 -11.58 8.23 -13.86
C VAL A 41 -11.56 9.06 -15.15
N LYS A 42 -11.68 10.38 -15.04
CA LYS A 42 -11.55 11.29 -16.19
C LYS A 42 -10.13 11.30 -16.74
N LEU A 43 -9.11 11.28 -15.89
CA LEU A 43 -7.72 11.29 -16.32
C LEU A 43 -7.28 9.96 -16.96
N THR A 44 -7.94 8.86 -16.61
CA THR A 44 -7.70 7.52 -17.17
C THR A 44 -8.66 7.16 -18.31
N SER A 45 -9.43 8.09 -18.86
CA SER A 45 -10.38 7.82 -19.94
C SER A 45 -9.76 7.78 -21.35
N GLY A 46 -8.44 7.79 -21.48
CA GLY A 46 -7.72 7.65 -22.76
C GLY A 46 -7.56 8.94 -23.57
N SER A 47 -8.07 10.07 -23.06
CA SER A 47 -7.94 11.38 -23.72
C SER A 47 -6.72 12.18 -23.24
N MET A 48 -6.00 11.70 -22.22
CA MET A 48 -4.91 12.42 -21.59
C MET A 48 -3.55 11.90 -22.07
N PRO A 49 -2.58 12.78 -22.38
CA PRO A 49 -1.27 12.37 -22.90
C PRO A 49 -0.44 11.53 -21.91
N TYR A 50 -0.71 11.66 -20.61
CA TYR A 50 -0.01 10.94 -19.54
C TYR A 50 -0.97 10.10 -18.69
N ALA A 51 -1.91 9.40 -19.35
CA ALA A 51 -2.91 8.58 -18.68
C ALA A 51 -2.30 7.47 -17.81
N LEU A 52 -1.17 6.87 -18.19
CA LEU A 52 -0.45 5.91 -17.34
C LEU A 52 -0.05 6.50 -15.97
N GLN A 53 0.31 7.79 -15.89
CA GLN A 53 0.59 8.44 -14.60
C GLN A 53 -0.68 8.55 -13.74
N ALA A 54 -1.84 8.83 -14.34
CA ALA A 54 -3.11 8.82 -13.61
C ALA A 54 -3.46 7.41 -13.12
N TRP A 55 -3.22 6.38 -13.94
CA TRP A 55 -3.42 4.99 -13.53
C TRP A 55 -2.54 4.62 -12.32
N LYS A 56 -1.28 5.05 -12.30
CA LYS A 56 -0.39 4.86 -11.14
C LYS A 56 -0.85 5.61 -9.90
N LEU A 57 -1.38 6.83 -10.05
CA LEU A 57 -1.98 7.56 -8.93
C LEU A 57 -3.25 6.88 -8.41
N LEU A 58 -4.09 6.35 -9.31
CA LEU A 58 -5.25 5.54 -8.95
C LEU A 58 -4.83 4.29 -8.18
N ALA A 59 -3.80 3.59 -8.62
CA ALA A 59 -3.23 2.43 -7.93
C ALA A 59 -2.81 2.74 -6.49
N LEU A 60 -2.24 3.92 -6.23
CA LEU A 60 -1.93 4.39 -4.87
C LEU A 60 -3.16 4.81 -4.06
N THR A 61 -4.23 5.25 -4.73
CA THR A 61 -5.46 5.71 -4.07
C THR A 61 -6.30 4.54 -3.55
N LEU A 62 -6.39 3.46 -4.33
CA LEU A 62 -7.30 2.33 -4.07
C LEU A 62 -7.13 1.64 -2.70
N PRO A 63 -5.91 1.44 -2.16
CA PRO A 63 -5.76 0.86 -0.83
C PRO A 63 -6.15 1.81 0.32
N LEU A 64 -6.29 3.11 0.05
CA LEU A 64 -6.52 4.12 1.09
C LEU A 64 -7.98 4.18 1.52
N PHE A 65 -8.91 4.20 0.57
CA PHE A 65 -10.34 4.28 0.81
C PHE A 65 -11.11 3.88 -0.43
N THR A 66 -12.44 3.83 -0.36
CA THR A 66 -13.31 3.61 -1.51
C THR A 66 -14.31 4.77 -1.67
N PRO A 67 -14.80 5.04 -2.90
CA PRO A 67 -15.85 6.03 -3.10
C PRO A 67 -17.10 5.68 -2.30
N LYS A 68 -17.65 6.65 -1.55
CA LYS A 68 -18.89 6.45 -0.77
C LYS A 68 -20.14 6.46 -1.64
N GLN A 69 -20.11 7.21 -2.74
CA GLN A 69 -21.25 7.28 -3.66
C GLN A 69 -21.32 6.03 -4.52
N TYR A 70 -22.41 5.27 -4.41
CA TYR A 70 -22.61 4.00 -5.11
C TYR A 70 -22.44 4.11 -6.63
N ALA A 71 -23.04 5.13 -7.26
CA ALA A 71 -22.94 5.33 -8.70
C ALA A 71 -21.50 5.54 -9.17
N LEU A 72 -20.70 6.29 -8.40
CA LEU A 72 -19.29 6.54 -8.70
C LEU A 72 -18.44 5.29 -8.46
N PHE A 73 -18.70 4.55 -7.37
CA PHE A 73 -18.04 3.28 -7.11
C PHE A 73 -18.30 2.26 -8.23
N TRP A 74 -19.54 2.15 -8.68
CA TRP A 74 -19.90 1.30 -9.80
C TRP A 74 -19.20 1.73 -11.09
N LEU A 75 -19.20 3.04 -11.39
CA LEU A 75 -18.50 3.61 -12.55
C LEU A 75 -17.01 3.27 -12.51
N LEU A 76 -16.35 3.45 -11.36
CA LEU A 76 -14.94 3.12 -11.16
C LEU A 76 -14.67 1.64 -11.47
N ARG A 77 -15.45 0.73 -10.88
CA ARG A 77 -15.30 -0.72 -11.10
C ARG A 77 -15.49 -1.08 -12.57
N ARG A 78 -16.52 -0.53 -13.23
CA ARG A 78 -16.78 -0.76 -14.65
C ARG A 78 -15.67 -0.19 -15.54
N HIS A 79 -15.15 0.98 -15.19
CA HIS A 79 -14.05 1.63 -15.89
C HIS A 79 -12.78 0.76 -15.83
N ILE A 80 -12.38 0.33 -14.63
CA ILE A 80 -11.22 -0.56 -14.43
C ILE A 80 -11.39 -1.87 -15.23
N GLN A 81 -12.57 -2.50 -15.18
CA GLN A 81 -12.86 -3.72 -15.92
C GLN A 81 -12.74 -3.54 -17.44
N ARG A 82 -13.28 -2.44 -17.98
CA ARG A 82 -13.17 -2.12 -19.41
C ARG A 82 -11.71 -2.02 -19.83
N TRP A 83 -10.91 -1.25 -19.11
CA TRP A 83 -9.49 -1.07 -19.44
C TRP A 83 -8.65 -2.33 -19.24
N SER A 84 -9.01 -3.18 -18.29
CA SER A 84 -8.34 -4.47 -18.08
C SER A 84 -8.45 -5.42 -19.28
N SER A 85 -9.46 -5.24 -20.14
CA SER A 85 -9.65 -6.02 -21.37
C SER A 85 -8.88 -5.50 -22.58
N MET A 86 -8.22 -4.34 -22.46
CA MET A 86 -7.41 -3.76 -23.53
C MET A 86 -5.97 -4.30 -23.51
N SER A 87 -5.15 -3.85 -24.47
CA SER A 87 -3.72 -4.14 -24.54
C SER A 87 -2.88 -2.90 -24.22
N GLY A 88 -1.68 -3.10 -23.68
CA GLY A 88 -0.71 -2.03 -23.36
C GLY A 88 -0.54 -1.76 -21.87
N ASP A 89 0.33 -0.82 -21.54
CA ASP A 89 0.74 -0.54 -20.16
C ASP A 89 -0.41 -0.03 -19.29
N GLU A 90 -1.34 0.72 -19.87
CA GLU A 90 -2.54 1.19 -19.17
C GLU A 90 -3.47 0.02 -18.80
N ALA A 91 -3.57 -0.99 -19.65
CA ALA A 91 -4.35 -2.20 -19.37
C ALA A 91 -3.68 -3.06 -18.30
N ASN A 92 -2.34 -3.15 -18.31
CA ASN A 92 -1.57 -3.79 -17.24
C ASN A 92 -1.82 -3.10 -15.89
N MET A 93 -1.77 -1.77 -15.87
CA MET A 93 -2.05 -1.00 -14.65
C MET A 93 -3.52 -1.09 -14.22
N ALA A 94 -4.46 -1.17 -15.17
CA ALA A 94 -5.87 -1.40 -14.86
C ALA A 94 -6.10 -2.76 -14.19
N ARG A 95 -5.42 -3.82 -14.64
CA ARG A 95 -5.45 -5.14 -13.99
C ARG A 95 -4.85 -5.11 -12.57
N PHE A 96 -3.77 -4.37 -12.39
CA PHE A 96 -3.20 -4.11 -11.06
C PHE A 96 -4.22 -3.39 -10.16
N CYS A 97 -4.84 -2.31 -10.66
CA CYS A 97 -5.88 -1.57 -9.95
C CYS A 97 -7.09 -2.45 -9.59
N ALA A 98 -7.52 -3.36 -10.48
CA ALA A 98 -8.59 -4.29 -10.20
C ALA A 98 -8.28 -5.15 -8.97
N THR A 99 -7.06 -5.69 -8.93
CA THR A 99 -6.59 -6.50 -7.79
C THR A 99 -6.49 -5.68 -6.51
N ALA A 100 -5.94 -4.46 -6.58
CA ALA A 100 -5.81 -3.56 -5.44
C ALA A 100 -7.18 -3.15 -4.87
N LEU A 101 -8.17 -2.89 -5.74
CA LEU A 101 -9.55 -2.58 -5.32
C LEU A 101 -10.19 -3.77 -4.60
N ASP A 102 -10.09 -4.98 -5.17
CA ASP A 102 -10.65 -6.19 -4.56
C ASP A 102 -10.01 -6.51 -3.20
N ARG A 103 -8.71 -6.22 -3.05
CA ARG A 103 -8.00 -6.36 -1.76
C ARG A 103 -8.48 -5.33 -0.75
N CYS A 104 -8.57 -4.06 -1.11
CA CYS A 104 -9.09 -3.01 -0.22
C CYS A 104 -10.52 -3.30 0.25
N LEU A 105 -11.40 -3.80 -0.63
CA LEU A 105 -12.77 -4.16 -0.27
C LEU A 105 -12.84 -5.28 0.79
N LYS A 106 -11.86 -6.19 0.79
CA LYS A 106 -11.76 -7.26 1.79
C LYS A 106 -11.10 -6.80 3.08
N SER A 107 -10.06 -5.96 2.94
CA SER A 107 -9.15 -5.62 4.04
C SER A 107 -9.50 -4.30 4.74
N GLY A 108 -10.44 -3.54 4.20
CA GLY A 108 -10.74 -2.17 4.62
C GLY A 108 -9.76 -1.14 4.09
N GLY A 109 -10.15 0.13 4.22
CA GLY A 109 -9.29 1.29 3.93
C GLY A 109 -8.28 1.58 5.04
N ARG A 110 -7.45 2.59 4.81
CA ARG A 110 -6.36 3.04 5.69
C ARG A 110 -6.76 4.26 6.52
N VAL A 111 -5.99 4.50 7.57
CA VAL A 111 -6.01 5.73 8.37
C VAL A 111 -4.87 6.67 7.96
N GLU A 112 -3.77 6.10 7.45
CA GLU A 112 -2.57 6.84 7.06
C GLU A 112 -2.37 6.86 5.54
N GLY A 113 -1.82 7.97 5.03
CA GLY A 113 -1.47 8.15 3.63
C GLY A 113 -0.33 7.24 3.18
N PRO A 114 -0.03 7.20 1.86
CA PRO A 114 1.02 6.33 1.34
C PRO A 114 2.42 6.80 1.75
N SER A 115 3.29 5.85 2.07
CA SER A 115 4.68 6.15 2.42
C SER A 115 5.50 6.60 1.21
N LYS A 116 6.69 7.14 1.45
CA LYS A 116 7.59 7.56 0.37
C LYS A 116 8.05 6.35 -0.44
N LEU A 117 8.30 5.21 0.22
CA LEU A 117 8.63 3.94 -0.44
C LEU A 117 7.50 3.49 -1.37
N GLU A 118 6.25 3.50 -0.90
CA GLU A 118 5.10 3.11 -1.71
C GLU A 118 4.94 4.00 -2.94
N ALA A 119 4.98 5.32 -2.73
CA ALA A 119 4.85 6.29 -3.80
C ALA A 119 5.96 6.11 -4.84
N ILE A 120 7.23 5.99 -4.42
CA ILE A 120 8.35 5.76 -5.34
C ILE A 120 8.15 4.46 -6.12
N SER A 121 7.84 3.36 -5.45
CA SER A 121 7.76 2.05 -6.11
C SER A 121 6.60 1.95 -7.10
N VAL A 122 5.41 2.47 -6.79
CA VAL A 122 4.29 2.49 -7.77
C VAL A 122 4.54 3.49 -8.89
N LEU A 123 5.05 4.69 -8.59
CA LEU A 123 5.22 5.74 -9.60
C LEU A 123 6.38 5.41 -10.55
N THR A 124 7.50 4.93 -10.05
CA THR A 124 8.73 4.77 -10.86
C THR A 124 8.90 3.39 -11.48
N ARG A 125 8.38 2.33 -10.85
CA ARG A 125 8.52 0.96 -11.36
C ARG A 125 7.27 0.56 -12.15
N ASP A 126 7.30 -0.66 -12.70
CA ASP A 126 6.11 -1.31 -13.23
C ASP A 126 5.56 -2.29 -12.18
N PRO A 127 4.58 -1.86 -11.34
CA PRO A 127 3.99 -2.72 -10.32
C PRO A 127 3.14 -3.84 -10.93
N SER A 128 2.81 -3.80 -12.23
CA SER A 128 1.93 -4.81 -12.86
C SER A 128 2.61 -6.17 -13.04
N SER A 129 3.93 -6.22 -12.92
CA SER A 129 4.75 -7.44 -13.01
C SER A 129 4.64 -8.35 -11.77
N THR A 130 4.14 -7.85 -10.65
CA THR A 130 4.03 -8.58 -9.37
C THR A 130 2.71 -8.27 -8.68
N LYS A 131 2.22 -9.20 -7.85
CA LYS A 131 1.05 -8.96 -6.99
C LYS A 131 1.40 -8.14 -5.76
N MET A 132 2.67 -8.15 -5.35
CA MET A 132 3.20 -7.46 -4.18
C MET A 132 4.35 -6.55 -4.63
N PRO A 133 4.08 -5.25 -4.87
CA PRO A 133 5.05 -4.33 -5.47
C PRO A 133 6.08 -3.77 -4.49
N HIS A 134 5.91 -4.01 -3.19
CA HIS A 134 6.79 -3.50 -2.14
C HIS A 134 7.46 -4.65 -1.41
N SER A 135 8.66 -4.41 -0.89
CA SER A 135 9.42 -5.39 -0.12
C SER A 135 10.14 -4.69 1.02
N ILE A 136 10.13 -5.30 2.21
CA ILE A 136 10.85 -4.82 3.40
C ILE A 136 11.66 -5.95 4.03
N PRO A 137 12.90 -5.68 4.47
CA PRO A 137 13.65 -6.65 5.25
C PRO A 137 13.13 -6.69 6.69
N VAL A 138 12.96 -7.89 7.24
CA VAL A 138 12.65 -8.13 8.65
C VAL A 138 13.83 -8.86 9.29
N LEU A 139 14.38 -8.26 10.35
CA LEU A 139 15.44 -8.85 11.16
C LEU A 139 14.86 -9.82 12.19
N LEU A 140 15.34 -11.06 12.17
CA LEU A 140 15.03 -12.09 13.17
C LEU A 140 16.00 -12.02 14.38
N PRO A 141 15.62 -12.54 15.56
CA PRO A 141 16.46 -12.62 16.76
C PRO A 141 17.76 -13.40 16.56
N ASN A 142 17.77 -14.33 15.60
CA ASN A 142 18.97 -15.10 15.24
C ASN A 142 19.97 -14.27 14.42
N GLY A 143 19.66 -13.02 14.10
CA GLY A 143 20.50 -12.12 13.30
C GLY A 143 20.26 -12.20 11.79
N GLU A 144 19.35 -13.06 11.32
CA GLU A 144 19.08 -13.23 9.89
C GLU A 144 18.03 -12.23 9.38
N TYR A 145 18.21 -11.78 8.13
CA TYR A 145 17.25 -10.91 7.45
C TYR A 145 16.39 -11.70 6.47
N HIS A 146 15.07 -11.56 6.58
CA HIS A 146 14.11 -12.08 5.61
C HIS A 146 13.32 -10.96 4.95
N VAL A 147 13.36 -10.90 3.62
CA VAL A 147 12.62 -9.89 2.84
C VAL A 147 11.18 -10.34 2.65
N ILE A 148 10.19 -9.59 3.13
CA ILE A 148 8.77 -9.87 2.95
C ILE A 148 8.20 -8.90 1.91
N ASP A 149 7.43 -9.45 0.97
CA ASP A 149 6.71 -8.65 -0.02
C ASP A 149 5.31 -8.28 0.47
N PHE A 150 4.86 -7.08 0.13
CA PHE A 150 3.57 -6.54 0.52
C PHE A 150 2.99 -5.58 -0.54
N ASP A 151 1.72 -5.25 -0.37
CA ASP A 151 1.01 -4.20 -1.09
C ASP A 151 0.32 -3.24 -0.12
N GLY A 152 -0.26 -2.14 -0.63
CA GLY A 152 -0.91 -1.14 0.21
C GLY A 152 -2.12 -1.62 1.02
N SER A 153 -2.63 -2.84 0.77
CA SER A 153 -3.75 -3.45 1.51
C SER A 153 -3.30 -4.52 2.51
N THR A 154 -2.01 -4.86 2.55
CA THR A 154 -1.44 -5.91 3.41
C THR A 154 -1.39 -5.45 4.86
N ASP A 155 -1.92 -6.29 5.76
CA ASP A 155 -1.86 -6.07 7.20
C ASP A 155 -0.56 -6.62 7.80
N ILE A 156 -0.16 -6.09 8.95
CA ILE A 156 0.98 -6.60 9.73
C ILE A 156 0.80 -8.09 10.07
N GLY A 157 -0.44 -8.52 10.35
CA GLY A 157 -0.76 -9.92 10.59
C GLY A 157 -0.52 -10.83 9.37
N ASP A 158 -0.77 -10.33 8.16
CA ASP A 158 -0.49 -11.05 6.91
C ASP A 158 1.02 -11.20 6.72
N CYS A 159 1.78 -10.13 6.95
CA CYS A 159 3.24 -10.17 6.89
C CYS A 159 3.83 -11.15 7.91
N LEU A 160 3.37 -11.11 9.16
CA LEU A 160 3.82 -12.03 10.19
C LEU A 160 3.48 -13.48 9.81
N SER A 161 2.29 -13.73 9.27
CA SER A 161 1.89 -15.07 8.81
C SER A 161 2.78 -15.55 7.66
N ALA A 162 3.06 -14.70 6.68
CA ALA A 162 3.96 -15.01 5.58
C ALA A 162 5.39 -15.31 6.06
N LEU A 163 5.89 -14.56 7.05
CA LEU A 163 7.19 -14.80 7.66
C LEU A 163 7.24 -16.14 8.40
N CYS A 164 6.24 -16.44 9.23
CA CYS A 164 6.17 -17.70 9.96
C CYS A 164 6.20 -18.90 9.00
N VAL A 165 5.43 -18.86 7.91
CA VAL A 165 5.43 -19.92 6.88
C VAL A 165 6.80 -20.05 6.24
N ARG A 166 7.45 -18.94 5.87
CA ARG A 166 8.76 -18.96 5.21
C ARG A 166 9.89 -19.47 6.08
N CYS A 167 9.84 -19.18 7.38
CA CYS A 167 10.84 -19.62 8.36
C CYS A 167 10.48 -20.98 8.99
N ALA A 168 9.46 -21.68 8.48
CA ALA A 168 8.96 -22.95 9.03
C ALA A 168 8.62 -22.89 10.53
N LEU A 169 8.07 -21.75 10.97
CA LEU A 169 7.64 -21.50 12.35
C LEU A 169 6.17 -21.87 12.56
N ARG A 170 5.76 -21.95 13.83
CA ARG A 170 4.34 -22.13 14.18
C ARG A 170 3.50 -20.99 13.57
N PRO A 171 2.20 -21.24 13.29
CA PRO A 171 1.29 -20.20 12.80
C PRO A 171 1.32 -18.94 13.67
N ALA A 172 1.23 -17.76 13.06
CA ALA A 172 1.37 -16.47 13.74
C ALA A 172 0.51 -16.32 15.01
N LEU A 173 -0.73 -16.83 14.99
CA LEU A 173 -1.66 -16.78 16.12
C LEU A 173 -1.24 -17.69 17.30
N LEU A 174 -0.42 -18.70 17.05
CA LEU A 174 0.00 -19.73 18.01
C LEU A 174 1.49 -19.66 18.36
N SER A 175 2.22 -18.75 17.73
CA SER A 175 3.68 -18.69 17.82
C SER A 175 4.16 -17.70 18.89
N GLY A 176 3.32 -16.74 19.30
CA GLY A 176 3.68 -15.68 20.23
C GLY A 176 4.62 -14.62 19.64
N TYR A 177 4.85 -14.66 18.31
CA TYR A 177 5.69 -13.67 17.64
C TYR A 177 4.93 -12.39 17.33
N ALA A 178 5.65 -11.27 17.37
CA ALA A 178 5.15 -9.98 16.90
C ALA A 178 6.20 -9.25 16.06
N LEU A 179 5.72 -8.34 15.22
CA LEU A 179 6.57 -7.43 14.45
C LEU A 179 6.69 -6.10 15.17
N TYR A 180 7.90 -5.54 15.14
CA TYR A 180 8.23 -4.24 15.71
C TYR A 180 8.80 -3.33 14.63
N ALA A 181 8.68 -2.02 14.83
CA ALA A 181 9.40 -1.01 14.06
C ALA A 181 10.36 -0.27 14.98
N GLU A 182 11.51 0.14 14.47
CA GLU A 182 12.43 0.99 15.21
C GLU A 182 11.90 2.43 15.22
N ASP A 183 11.93 3.06 16.39
CA ASP A 183 11.56 4.48 16.51
C ASP A 183 12.69 5.35 15.94
N VAL A 184 12.38 6.07 14.86
CA VAL A 184 13.31 7.01 14.21
C VAL A 184 13.75 8.12 15.17
N SER A 185 12.94 8.43 16.18
CA SER A 185 13.22 9.49 17.16
C SER A 185 14.13 9.03 18.28
N ASN A 186 14.23 7.72 18.53
CA ASN A 186 14.94 7.17 19.68
C ASN A 186 15.56 5.82 19.33
N GLU A 187 16.82 5.85 18.89
CA GLU A 187 17.55 4.65 18.49
C GLU A 187 17.53 3.58 19.59
N GLY A 188 17.28 2.33 19.21
CA GLY A 188 17.14 1.21 20.15
C GLY A 188 15.76 1.09 20.83
N CYS A 189 14.83 2.01 20.58
CA CYS A 189 13.43 1.84 20.98
C CYS A 189 12.62 1.14 19.87
N TYR A 190 11.78 0.18 20.26
CA TYR A 190 10.96 -0.60 19.36
C TYR A 190 9.47 -0.38 19.64
N ILE A 191 8.71 -0.08 18.60
CA ILE A 191 7.26 0.12 18.64
C ILE A 191 6.58 -1.15 18.15
N LEU A 192 5.69 -1.71 18.97
CA LEU A 192 4.89 -2.89 18.61
C LEU A 192 3.92 -2.56 17.48
N LEU A 193 3.94 -3.37 16.42
CA LEU A 193 3.04 -3.24 15.29
C LEU A 193 1.79 -4.09 15.49
N LYS A 194 0.62 -3.46 15.44
CA LYS A 194 -0.65 -4.15 15.67
C LYS A 194 -1.07 -4.93 14.44
N GLY A 195 -1.64 -6.13 14.63
CA GLY A 195 -1.97 -7.06 13.54
C GLY A 195 -2.93 -6.53 12.46
N ARG A 196 -3.82 -5.57 12.78
CA ARG A 196 -4.74 -4.91 11.81
C ARG A 196 -4.21 -3.60 11.23
N GLN A 197 -3.02 -3.19 11.63
CA GLN A 197 -2.38 -2.02 11.02
C GLN A 197 -1.86 -2.42 9.64
N LYS A 198 -1.99 -1.52 8.66
CA LYS A 198 -1.41 -1.74 7.33
C LYS A 198 0.10 -1.49 7.38
N VAL A 199 0.85 -2.36 6.71
CA VAL A 199 2.34 -2.35 6.69
C VAL A 199 2.90 -1.03 6.18
N SER A 200 2.17 -0.46 5.24
CA SER A 200 2.43 0.74 4.45
C SER A 200 2.59 2.06 5.22
N VAL A 201 2.52 2.04 6.54
CA VAL A 201 2.78 3.20 7.41
C VAL A 201 4.28 3.30 7.73
N ILE A 202 5.05 2.25 7.47
CA ILE A 202 6.38 2.07 8.07
C ILE A 202 7.41 1.84 6.96
N ASP A 203 8.25 2.85 6.74
CA ASP A 203 9.37 2.75 5.79
C ASP A 203 10.47 1.79 6.28
N ILE A 204 10.50 1.41 7.58
CA ILE A 204 11.46 0.47 8.17
C ILE A 204 10.81 -0.39 9.28
N ILE A 205 10.56 -1.68 9.02
CA ILE A 205 10.21 -2.66 10.07
C ILE A 205 11.50 -3.30 10.57
N ARG A 206 11.77 -3.24 11.88
CA ARG A 206 12.88 -3.95 12.53
C ARG A 206 12.40 -4.62 13.80
N GLY A 207 12.72 -5.89 13.92
CA GLY A 207 12.46 -6.68 15.12
C GLY A 207 11.30 -7.64 14.92
N PHE A 208 11.65 -8.90 14.81
CA PHE A 208 10.82 -10.01 15.22
C PHE A 208 11.24 -10.33 16.66
N SER A 209 10.33 -10.31 17.61
CA SER A 209 10.64 -10.79 18.96
C SER A 209 9.52 -11.71 19.44
N ALA A 210 9.91 -12.86 20.00
CA ALA A 210 9.04 -13.61 20.89
C ALA A 210 9.27 -13.05 22.29
N PHE A 211 8.50 -12.04 22.68
CA PHE A 211 8.11 -12.01 24.07
C PHE A 211 6.94 -12.99 24.19
N CYS A 212 7.28 -14.22 24.57
CA CYS A 212 6.38 -14.97 25.42
C CYS A 212 6.09 -14.01 26.57
N VAL A 213 4.91 -13.40 26.58
CA VAL A 213 4.40 -12.82 27.83
C VAL A 213 4.37 -14.02 28.75
N GLN A 214 5.38 -14.14 29.62
CA GLN A 214 5.14 -14.81 30.87
C GLN A 214 3.98 -14.02 31.47
N GLU A 215 2.79 -14.61 31.45
CA GLU A 215 1.82 -14.43 32.51
C GLU A 215 2.55 -14.80 33.81
N SER A 216 3.30 -13.84 34.34
CA SER A 216 3.79 -13.82 35.69
C SER A 216 3.45 -12.43 36.21
N GLU A 217 2.15 -12.25 36.48
CA GLU A 217 1.57 -11.34 37.49
C GLU A 217 0.08 -11.11 37.18
N LEU A 218 -0.74 -12.15 37.30
CA LEU A 218 -2.13 -12.01 37.75
C LEU A 218 -2.52 -13.26 38.55
N TRP A 219 -2.23 -13.17 39.86
CA TRP A 219 -2.57 -14.06 40.99
C TRP A 219 -1.73 -15.33 41.19
#